data_AF-A0AAN4DEZ6-F1
#
_entry.id   AF-A0AAN4DEZ6-F1
#
_cell.length_a   1.000
_cell.length_b   1.000
_cell.length_c   1.000
_cell.angle_alpha   90.00
_cell.angle_beta   90.00
_cell.angle_gamma   90.00
#
_symmetry.space_group_name_H-M   'P 1'
#
loop_
_entity.id
_entity.type
_entity.pdbx_description
1 polymer ?
#
loop_
_entity_poly.entity_id
_entity_poly.type
_entity_poly.pdbx_seq_one_letter_code
_entity_poly.pdbx_strand_id
1 'polypeptide(L)'
;MAIIDDVIGVFSPGWKAARLRSRALIMAYEAVKPTRTHKARRENRSADQLSKYGAVSLREQARFLDINHDLVIGVFDKLEERVIGARGIIVEPQPLRKNGEMAAELAADIRRLWAEWSVSPDVTGQYTRPVLERLLLRTWLRDGEVFAQMVSGA
;
A
#
# COMPACT_ATOMS: atom_id res chain seq x y z
N MET A 1 -6.73 4.11 33.33
CA MET A 1 -6.59 5.56 33.66
C MET A 1 -6.61 5.69 35.17
N ALA A 2 -5.71 6.48 35.76
CA ALA A 2 -5.63 6.57 37.22
C ALA A 2 -6.54 7.70 37.71
N ILE A 3 -7.34 7.43 38.76
CA ILE A 3 -8.31 8.36 39.36
C ILE A 3 -7.67 9.73 39.70
N ILE A 4 -6.39 9.72 40.07
CA ILE A 4 -5.59 10.91 40.37
C ILE A 4 -5.43 11.84 39.16
N ASP A 5 -5.24 11.29 37.96
CA ASP A 5 -5.07 12.09 36.74
C ASP A 5 -6.38 12.79 36.35
N ASP A 6 -7.53 12.19 36.69
CA ASP A 6 -8.85 12.77 36.44
C ASP A 6 -9.17 13.89 37.41
N VAL A 7 -8.88 13.73 38.70
CA VAL A 7 -9.01 14.80 39.70
C VAL A 7 -8.11 16.00 39.35
N ILE A 8 -6.86 15.76 38.96
CA ILE A 8 -5.95 16.83 38.52
C ILE A 8 -6.48 17.55 37.27
N GLY A 9 -7.15 16.83 36.37
CA GLY A 9 -7.76 17.41 35.17
C GLY A 9 -8.86 18.42 35.43
N VAL A 10 -9.58 18.26 36.55
CA VAL A 10 -10.66 19.18 36.94
C VAL A 10 -10.08 20.52 37.39
N PHE A 11 -8.92 20.51 38.07
CA PHE A 11 -8.30 21.72 38.61
C PHE A 11 -7.23 22.35 37.71
N SER A 12 -6.50 21.53 36.95
CA SER A 12 -5.44 21.99 36.05
C SER A 12 -5.32 21.09 34.82
N PRO A 13 -6.03 21.43 33.73
CA PRO A 13 -5.98 20.68 32.48
C PRO A 13 -4.57 20.62 31.87
N GLY A 14 -3.77 21.69 31.99
CA GLY A 14 -2.40 21.74 31.50
C GLY A 14 -1.46 20.77 32.22
N TRP A 15 -1.63 20.62 33.54
CA TRP A 15 -0.83 19.68 34.32
C TRP A 15 -1.20 18.23 34.02
N LYS A 16 -2.49 17.92 33.86
CA LYS A 16 -2.94 16.60 33.40
C LYS A 16 -2.37 16.27 32.02
N ALA A 17 -2.42 17.21 31.07
CA ALA A 17 -1.89 17.00 29.72
C ALA A 17 -0.38 16.74 29.73
N ALA A 18 0.40 17.51 30.50
CA ALA A 18 1.83 17.30 30.65
C ALA A 18 2.14 15.90 31.24
N ARG A 19 1.39 15.47 32.25
CA ARG A 19 1.59 14.17 32.91
C ARG A 19 1.22 12.99 32.02
N LEU A 20 0.11 13.08 31.29
CA LEU A 20 -0.28 12.07 30.30
C LEU A 20 0.77 11.95 29.19
N ARG A 21 1.32 13.07 28.71
CA ARG A 21 2.42 13.10 27.73
C ARG A 21 3.67 12.40 28.26
N SER A 22 4.10 12.72 29.48
CA SER A 22 5.26 12.07 30.10
C SER A 22 5.05 10.56 30.27
N ARG A 23 3.84 10.15 30.64
CA ARG A 23 3.50 8.73 30.82
C ARG A 23 3.49 7.97 29.49
N ALA A 24 2.95 8.57 28.42
CA ALA A 24 3.03 8.01 27.08
C ALA A 24 4.48 7.86 26.59
N LEU A 25 5.34 8.84 26.86
CA LEU A 25 6.79 8.77 26.57
C LEU A 25 7.49 7.63 27.34
N ILE A 26 7.17 7.47 28.63
CA ILE A 26 7.73 6.38 29.45
C ILE A 26 7.27 5.02 28.91
N MET A 27 5.99 4.85 28.60
CA MET A 27 5.45 3.60 28.02
C MET A 27 6.06 3.29 26.65
N ALA A 28 6.25 4.30 25.80
CA ALA A 28 6.93 4.14 24.52
C ALA A 28 8.39 3.71 24.69
N TYR A 29 9.08 4.26 25.69
CA TYR A 29 10.46 3.88 26.02
C TYR A 29 10.56 2.48 26.65
N GLU A 30 9.61 2.12 27.52
CA GLU A 30 9.51 0.77 28.11
C GLU A 30 9.20 -0.29 27.05
N ALA A 31 8.38 0.01 26.04
CA ALA A 31 8.12 -0.90 24.93
C ALA A 31 9.38 -1.25 24.12
N VAL A 32 10.38 -0.37 24.10
CA VAL A 32 11.67 -0.61 23.43
C VAL A 32 12.61 -1.48 24.28
N LYS A 33 12.44 -1.49 25.62
CA LYS A 33 13.27 -2.27 26.53
C LYS A 33 12.76 -3.72 26.61
N PRO A 34 13.61 -4.73 26.34
CA PRO A 34 13.24 -6.12 26.56
C PRO A 34 13.08 -6.36 28.07
N THR A 35 11.96 -6.94 28.49
CA THR A 35 11.71 -7.35 29.87
C THR A 35 11.37 -8.85 29.91
N ARG A 36 11.27 -9.44 31.12
CA ARG A 36 10.90 -10.86 31.27
C ARG A 36 9.56 -11.20 30.60
N THR A 37 8.62 -10.26 30.64
CA THR A 37 7.28 -10.38 30.04
C THR A 37 7.19 -9.82 28.62
N HIS A 38 8.16 -9.00 28.19
CA HIS A 38 8.27 -8.46 26.84
C HIS A 38 9.60 -8.87 26.19
N LYS A 39 9.65 -10.08 25.63
CA LYS A 39 10.80 -10.55 24.84
C LYS A 39 10.73 -9.92 23.45
N ALA A 40 11.32 -8.73 23.29
CA ALA A 40 11.42 -8.06 21.99
C ALA A 40 12.21 -8.95 21.01
N ARG A 41 11.52 -9.50 20.00
CA ARG A 41 12.16 -10.20 18.88
C ARG A 41 12.65 -9.14 17.89
N ARG A 42 13.97 -9.04 17.73
CA ARG A 42 14.60 -8.08 16.81
C ARG A 42 15.06 -8.81 15.57
N GLU A 43 14.82 -8.20 14.42
CA GLU A 43 15.36 -8.65 13.14
C GLU A 43 16.55 -7.76 12.78
N ASN A 44 17.77 -8.32 12.86
CA ASN A 44 19.01 -7.58 12.66
C ASN A 44 19.54 -7.68 11.21
N ARG A 45 18.89 -8.49 10.36
CA ARG A 45 19.27 -8.64 8.95
C ARG A 45 18.79 -7.44 8.13
N SER A 46 19.55 -7.08 7.11
CA SER A 46 19.11 -6.07 6.13
C SER A 46 17.94 -6.59 5.28
N ALA A 47 17.19 -5.69 4.65
CA ALA A 47 16.07 -6.05 3.77
C ALA A 47 16.51 -7.00 2.63
N ASP A 48 17.69 -6.77 2.05
CA ASP A 48 18.27 -7.65 1.03
C ASP A 48 18.60 -9.04 1.57
N GLN A 49 19.15 -9.12 2.79
CA GLN A 49 19.45 -10.41 3.42
C GLN A 49 18.17 -11.19 3.68
N LEU A 50 17.12 -10.54 4.18
CA LEU A 50 15.82 -11.17 4.40
C LEU A 50 15.22 -11.71 3.11
N SER A 51 15.23 -10.90 2.07
CA SER A 51 14.72 -11.28 0.75
C SER A 51 15.52 -12.46 0.17
N LYS A 52 16.86 -12.44 0.28
CA LYS A 52 17.72 -13.51 -0.24
C LYS A 52 17.50 -14.87 0.45
N TYR A 53 17.27 -14.89 1.76
CA TYR A 53 17.11 -16.14 2.51
C TYR A 53 15.67 -16.66 2.58
N GLY A 54 14.68 -15.77 2.55
CA GLY A 54 13.29 -16.12 2.86
C GLY A 54 12.29 -15.91 1.72
N ALA A 55 12.62 -15.15 0.67
CA ALA A 55 11.62 -14.73 -0.32
C ALA A 55 10.96 -15.90 -1.05
N VAL A 56 11.69 -16.96 -1.38
CA VAL A 56 11.12 -18.13 -2.08
C VAL A 56 10.05 -18.80 -1.22
N SER A 57 10.39 -19.17 0.01
CA SER A 57 9.45 -19.84 0.91
C SER A 57 8.27 -18.94 1.29
N LEU A 58 8.50 -17.64 1.53
CA LEU A 58 7.42 -16.69 1.82
C LEU A 58 6.48 -16.53 0.63
N ARG A 59 7.01 -16.44 -0.59
CA ARG A 59 6.21 -16.36 -1.82
C ARG A 59 5.38 -17.62 -2.04
N GLU A 60 5.96 -18.79 -1.82
CA GLU A 60 5.25 -20.07 -1.94
C GLU A 60 4.11 -20.17 -0.92
N GLN A 61 4.37 -19.78 0.33
CA GLN A 61 3.34 -19.72 1.38
C GLN A 61 2.25 -18.70 1.04
N ALA A 62 2.62 -17.51 0.56
CA ALA A 62 1.66 -16.48 0.16
C ALA A 62 0.77 -16.96 -1.00
N ARG A 63 1.35 -17.64 -2.01
CA ARG A 63 0.59 -18.26 -3.11
C ARG A 63 -0.33 -19.38 -2.62
N PHE A 64 0.16 -20.23 -1.72
CA PHE A 64 -0.68 -21.27 -1.14
C PHE A 64 -1.87 -20.66 -0.39
N LEU A 65 -1.66 -19.60 0.40
CA LEU A 65 -2.71 -18.92 1.14
C LEU A 65 -3.69 -18.17 0.22
N ASP A 66 -3.20 -17.50 -0.83
CA ASP A 66 -4.03 -16.83 -1.84
C ASP A 66 -4.96 -17.81 -2.57
N ILE A 67 -4.57 -19.08 -2.74
CA ILE A 67 -5.39 -20.08 -3.42
C ILE A 67 -6.35 -20.78 -2.44
N ASN A 68 -5.92 -21.04 -1.20
CA ASN A 68 -6.60 -21.97 -0.31
C ASN A 68 -7.26 -21.35 0.92
N HIS A 69 -6.91 -20.11 1.29
CA HIS A 69 -7.39 -19.49 2.53
C HIS A 69 -8.39 -18.36 2.23
N ASP A 70 -9.64 -18.60 2.59
CA ASP A 70 -10.79 -17.69 2.44
C ASP A 70 -10.55 -16.25 2.94
N LEU A 71 -9.97 -16.07 4.13
CA LEU A 71 -9.63 -14.77 4.68
C LEU A 71 -8.60 -14.02 3.83
N VAL A 72 -7.58 -14.74 3.33
CA VAL A 72 -6.53 -14.14 2.51
C VAL A 72 -7.08 -13.74 1.15
N ILE A 73 -7.89 -14.60 0.53
CA ILE A 73 -8.63 -14.29 -0.70
C ILE A 73 -9.46 -13.02 -0.50
N GLY A 74 -10.29 -12.98 0.55
CA GLY A 74 -11.14 -11.82 0.83
C GLY A 74 -10.36 -10.54 1.10
N VAL A 75 -9.19 -10.62 1.76
CA VAL A 75 -8.30 -9.47 1.97
C VAL A 75 -7.76 -8.96 0.64
N PHE A 76 -7.22 -9.83 -0.23
CA PHE A 76 -6.69 -9.40 -1.52
C PHE A 76 -7.78 -8.85 -2.44
N ASP A 77 -8.94 -9.48 -2.51
CA ASP A 77 -10.08 -8.99 -3.30
C ASP A 77 -10.50 -7.58 -2.84
N LYS A 78 -10.52 -7.34 -1.51
CA LYS A 78 -10.84 -6.01 -0.98
C LYS A 78 -9.75 -4.98 -1.24
N LEU A 79 -8.48 -5.36 -1.21
CA LEU A 79 -7.39 -4.46 -1.58
C LEU A 79 -7.46 -4.11 -3.06
N GLU A 80 -7.70 -5.07 -3.94
CA GLU A 80 -7.90 -4.83 -5.38
C GLU A 80 -9.06 -3.86 -5.65
N GLU A 81 -10.21 -4.11 -5.01
CA GLU A 81 -11.38 -3.25 -5.13
C GLU A 81 -11.10 -1.82 -4.64
N ARG A 82 -10.32 -1.65 -3.57
CA ARG A 82 -10.07 -0.33 -2.97
C ARG A 82 -8.95 0.46 -3.66
N VAL A 83 -7.93 -0.23 -4.17
CA VAL A 83 -6.77 0.42 -4.79
C VAL A 83 -7.03 0.73 -6.26
N ILE A 84 -7.56 -0.25 -7.02
CA ILE A 84 -7.79 -0.10 -8.47
C ILE A 84 -9.24 0.30 -8.77
N GLY A 85 -10.20 -0.22 -8.01
CA GLY A 85 -11.61 0.04 -8.25
C GLY A 85 -12.15 -0.64 -9.52
N ALA A 86 -13.42 -0.37 -9.83
CA ALA A 86 -14.11 -0.99 -10.97
C ALA A 86 -13.62 -0.49 -12.34
N ARG A 87 -13.18 0.77 -12.42
CA ARG A 87 -12.79 1.44 -13.67
C ARG A 87 -11.29 1.51 -13.88
N GLY A 88 -10.51 0.87 -13.01
CA GLY A 88 -9.07 1.04 -13.01
C GLY A 88 -8.63 2.40 -12.46
N ILE A 89 -7.32 2.62 -12.48
CA ILE A 89 -6.71 3.89 -12.11
C ILE A 89 -7.10 4.94 -13.17
N ILE A 90 -7.75 6.01 -12.73
CA ILE A 90 -8.18 7.09 -13.62
C ILE A 90 -7.00 8.05 -13.79
N VAL A 91 -6.59 8.23 -15.05
CA VAL A 91 -5.52 9.16 -15.44
C VAL A 91 -6.16 10.39 -16.08
N GLU A 92 -5.98 11.55 -15.46
CA GLU A 92 -6.39 12.84 -16.01
C GLU A 92 -5.16 13.60 -16.52
N PRO A 93 -4.90 13.62 -17.83
CA PRO A 93 -3.73 14.29 -18.40
C PRO A 93 -3.87 15.80 -18.27
N GLN A 94 -2.80 16.46 -17.81
CA GLN A 94 -2.71 17.92 -17.68
C GLN A 94 -1.51 18.47 -18.46
N PRO A 95 -1.52 18.38 -19.81
CA PRO A 95 -0.45 18.94 -20.63
C PRO A 95 -0.44 20.46 -20.53
N LEU A 96 0.75 21.02 -20.34
CA LEU A 96 0.99 22.46 -20.30
C LEU A 96 1.66 22.92 -21.60
N ARG A 97 1.20 24.05 -22.12
CA ARG A 97 1.85 24.77 -23.23
C ARG A 97 3.13 25.45 -22.72
N LYS A 98 4.00 25.89 -23.65
CA LYS A 98 5.24 26.61 -23.31
C LYS A 98 5.00 27.90 -22.50
N ASN A 99 3.81 28.48 -22.60
CA ASN A 99 3.38 29.67 -21.86
C ASN A 99 2.77 29.34 -20.47
N GLY A 100 2.71 28.06 -20.06
CA GLY A 100 2.16 27.62 -18.78
C GLY A 100 0.64 27.40 -18.77
N GLU A 101 -0.06 27.67 -19.87
CA GLU A 101 -1.50 27.41 -19.99
C GLU A 101 -1.79 25.92 -20.24
N MET A 102 -2.93 25.43 -19.73
CA MET A 102 -3.37 24.06 -19.99
C MET A 102 -3.76 23.88 -21.46
N ALA A 103 -3.18 22.89 -22.13
CA ALA A 103 -3.56 22.50 -23.48
C ALA A 103 -4.81 21.59 -23.47
N ALA A 104 -6.00 22.19 -23.34
CA ALA A 104 -7.25 21.44 -23.20
C ALA A 104 -7.55 20.47 -24.37
N GLU A 105 -7.26 20.89 -25.61
CA GLU A 105 -7.45 20.04 -26.80
C GLU A 105 -6.53 18.82 -26.76
N LEU A 106 -5.24 19.03 -26.48
CA LEU A 106 -4.27 17.94 -26.35
C LEU A 106 -4.63 17.00 -25.19
N ALA A 107 -5.14 17.54 -24.07
CA ALA A 107 -5.62 16.73 -22.96
C ALA A 107 -6.80 15.86 -23.37
N ALA A 108 -7.73 16.38 -24.19
CA ALA A 108 -8.85 15.62 -24.73
C ALA A 108 -8.38 14.51 -25.68
N ASP A 109 -7.41 14.79 -26.56
CA ASP A 109 -6.82 13.79 -27.46
C ASP A 109 -6.11 12.67 -26.70
N ILE A 110 -5.30 13.02 -25.70
CA ILE A 110 -4.62 12.02 -24.85
C ILE A 110 -5.66 11.15 -24.14
N ARG A 111 -6.73 11.73 -23.58
CA ARG A 111 -7.79 10.94 -22.92
C ARG A 111 -8.48 9.98 -23.89
N ARG A 112 -8.75 10.42 -25.12
CA ARG A 112 -9.37 9.57 -26.16
C ARG A 112 -8.46 8.39 -26.52
N LEU A 113 -7.19 8.66 -26.84
CA LEU A 113 -6.22 7.62 -27.20
C LEU A 113 -5.93 6.68 -26.02
N TRP A 114 -5.87 7.21 -24.80
CA TRP A 114 -5.70 6.40 -23.60
C TRP A 114 -6.89 5.47 -23.36
N ALA A 115 -8.12 5.94 -23.58
CA ALA A 115 -9.32 5.13 -23.46
C ALA A 115 -9.36 4.00 -24.50
N GLU A 116 -8.95 4.29 -25.74
CA GLU A 116 -8.84 3.32 -26.82
C GLU A 116 -7.79 2.24 -26.50
N TRP A 117 -6.58 2.65 -26.12
CA TRP A 117 -5.53 1.73 -25.68
C TRP A 117 -5.94 0.89 -24.46
N SER A 118 -6.72 1.48 -23.53
CA SER A 118 -7.19 0.79 -22.32
C SER A 118 -8.11 -0.41 -22.60
N VAL A 119 -8.65 -0.55 -23.82
CA VAL A 119 -9.47 -1.70 -24.20
C VAL A 119 -8.62 -2.96 -24.35
N SER A 120 -7.41 -2.85 -24.91
CA SER A 120 -6.50 -3.97 -25.15
C SER A 120 -5.04 -3.54 -24.95
N PRO A 121 -4.63 -3.22 -23.71
CA PRO A 121 -3.29 -2.73 -23.40
C PRO A 121 -2.19 -3.80 -23.49
N ASP A 122 -2.56 -5.07 -23.52
CA ASP A 122 -1.61 -6.19 -23.55
C ASP A 122 -1.56 -6.88 -24.93
N VAL A 123 -0.42 -7.50 -25.24
CA VAL A 123 -0.16 -8.14 -26.54
C VAL A 123 -1.04 -9.35 -26.83
N THR A 124 -1.63 -9.96 -25.81
CA THR A 124 -2.51 -11.13 -25.97
C THR A 124 -3.95 -10.73 -26.27
N GLY A 125 -4.33 -9.47 -26.01
CA GLY A 125 -5.69 -8.96 -26.17
C GLY A 125 -6.70 -9.62 -25.23
N GLN A 126 -6.24 -10.26 -24.15
CA GLN A 126 -7.10 -10.97 -23.20
C GLN A 126 -7.64 -10.07 -22.09
N TYR A 127 -6.93 -8.99 -21.76
CA TYR A 127 -7.26 -8.16 -20.62
C TYR A 127 -7.57 -6.73 -21.05
N THR A 128 -8.62 -6.15 -20.46
CA THR A 128 -8.78 -4.70 -20.44
C THR A 128 -7.87 -4.11 -19.36
N ARG A 129 -7.55 -2.82 -19.45
CA ARG A 129 -6.66 -2.13 -18.50
C ARG A 129 -7.05 -2.34 -17.03
N PRO A 130 -8.32 -2.17 -16.60
CA PRO A 130 -8.68 -2.38 -15.20
C PRO A 130 -8.43 -3.81 -14.71
N VAL A 131 -8.61 -4.82 -15.57
CA VAL A 131 -8.36 -6.21 -15.22
C VAL A 131 -6.87 -6.48 -15.13
N LEU A 132 -6.09 -5.96 -16.08
CA LEU A 132 -4.63 -6.05 -16.05
C LEU A 132 -4.05 -5.37 -14.80
N GLU A 133 -4.52 -4.17 -14.46
CA GLU A 133 -4.11 -3.44 -13.25
C GLU A 133 -4.38 -4.23 -11.97
N ARG A 134 -5.54 -4.89 -11.86
CA ARG A 134 -5.86 -5.76 -10.72
C ARG A 134 -4.95 -6.98 -10.66
N LEU A 135 -4.67 -7.62 -11.80
CA LEU A 135 -3.75 -8.75 -11.88
C LEU A 135 -2.34 -8.36 -11.43
N LEU A 136 -1.85 -7.20 -11.89
CA LEU A 136 -0.56 -6.64 -11.50
C LEU A 136 -0.53 -6.36 -9.99
N LEU A 137 -1.58 -5.73 -9.46
CA LEU A 137 -1.69 -5.42 -8.04
C LEU A 137 -1.72 -6.69 -7.19
N ARG A 138 -2.54 -7.70 -7.55
CA ARG A 138 -2.60 -8.97 -6.81
C ARG A 138 -1.25 -9.67 -6.79
N THR A 139 -0.57 -9.69 -7.93
CA THR A 139 0.78 -10.27 -8.04
C THR A 139 1.75 -9.53 -7.14
N TRP A 140 1.74 -8.20 -7.15
CA TRP A 140 2.58 -7.41 -6.26
C TRP A 140 2.26 -7.63 -4.77
N LEU A 141 0.99 -7.65 -4.38
CA LEU A 141 0.58 -7.85 -2.99
C LEU A 141 0.93 -9.25 -2.47
N ARG A 142 0.82 -10.28 -3.31
CA ARG A 142 1.09 -11.68 -2.96
C ARG A 142 2.57 -12.02 -3.03
N ASP A 143 3.23 -11.66 -4.14
CA ASP A 143 4.60 -12.09 -4.44
C ASP A 143 5.65 -11.04 -4.04
N GLY A 144 5.23 -9.81 -3.73
CA GLY A 144 6.08 -8.68 -3.33
C GLY A 144 6.60 -7.84 -4.51
N GLU A 145 6.53 -8.36 -5.73
CA GLU A 145 7.01 -7.70 -6.95
C GLU A 145 6.25 -8.19 -8.17
N VAL A 146 6.29 -7.39 -9.24
CA VAL A 146 5.75 -7.77 -10.55
C VAL A 146 6.66 -7.20 -11.64
N PHE A 147 6.88 -7.97 -12.70
CA PHE A 147 7.65 -7.54 -13.86
C PHE A 147 6.71 -7.30 -15.04
N ALA A 148 6.92 -6.17 -15.72
CA ALA A 148 6.23 -5.83 -16.96
C ALA A 148 7.27 -5.58 -18.05
N GLN A 149 7.01 -6.10 -19.24
CA GLN A 149 7.79 -5.80 -20.43
C GLN A 149 7.01 -4.81 -21.29
N MET A 150 7.59 -3.65 -21.55
CA MET A 150 7.03 -2.71 -22.51
C MET A 150 7.36 -3.20 -23.93
N VAL A 151 6.32 -3.45 -24.73
CA VAL A 151 6.46 -3.85 -26.13
C VAL A 151 5.91 -2.72 -26.98
N SER A 152 6.75 -2.14 -27.84
CA SER A 152 6.36 -1.15 -28.83
C SER A 152 6.26 -1.80 -30.21
N GLY A 153 5.18 -1.51 -30.95
CA GLY A 153 5.10 -1.83 -32.37
C GLY A 153 6.21 -1.10 -33.16
N ALA A 154 6.62 -1.68 -34.28
CA ALA A 154 7.55 -1.06 -35.23
C ALA A 154 6.88 0.07 -36.03
#